data_AF-A0A6G3XKT0-F1
#
_entry.id   AF-A0A6G3XKT0-F1
#
_cell.length_a   1.000
_cell.length_b   1.000
_cell.length_c   1.000
_cell.angle_alpha   90.00
_cell.angle_beta   90.00
_cell.angle_gamma   90.00
#
_symmetry.space_group_name_H-M   'P 1'
#
loop_
_entity.id
_entity.type
_entity.pdbx_description
1 polymer ?
#
loop_
_entity_poly.entity_id
_entity_poly.type
_entity_poly.pdbx_seq_one_letter_code
_entity_poly.pdbx_strand_id
1 'polypeptide(L)'
;MTGTTARARRTAALAAIAATTVAATTLSGGTAQAAPLPVPQDINGDGYSDVVVPAPRATVNGLDWAGAVVVLYGSAKGVSAAKRAVITQASPGVPGAAEAGDAFGASSAVADLDKDGYADVVIGSPYEKVGSAKAAGAATVLWGSKNGLVSGAALPTVVEPDGQAGRDVAAWSGPDGAQVLVVNNNTTTRLTGPFTRAGGAASSYLHDETGWMRSAAYGDVNGDKAADRVLVTGRMGGLSGGYAFVNSTNEAHPWAHRMQGGDGLTSVVGDVNGDGYGDLVLGDPDEPGTVEGLWGHTGGAVHV
;
A
#
# COMPACT_ATOMS: atom_id res chain seq x y z
N MET A 1 -52.13 -7.77 -84.01
CA MET A 1 -53.47 -7.42 -83.50
C MET A 1 -53.94 -8.64 -82.72
N THR A 2 -54.12 -8.70 -81.40
CA THR A 2 -54.45 -7.73 -80.33
C THR A 2 -54.16 -8.37 -78.97
N GLY A 3 -53.73 -7.56 -77.98
CA GLY A 3 -53.95 -7.73 -76.53
C GLY A 3 -53.11 -8.79 -75.79
N THR A 4 -52.71 -8.66 -74.51
CA THR A 4 -52.92 -7.64 -73.47
C THR A 4 -51.87 -7.88 -72.37
N THR A 5 -51.49 -6.83 -71.64
CA THR A 5 -50.44 -6.73 -70.62
C THR A 5 -50.77 -7.39 -69.26
N ALA A 6 -49.74 -7.83 -68.51
CA ALA A 6 -49.81 -7.97 -67.06
C ALA A 6 -48.47 -7.56 -66.39
N ARG A 7 -48.59 -6.62 -65.43
CA ARG A 7 -47.55 -6.03 -64.57
C ARG A 7 -47.18 -6.95 -63.40
N ALA A 8 -45.93 -6.89 -62.92
CA ALA A 8 -45.62 -6.98 -61.49
C ALA A 8 -44.28 -6.32 -61.10
N ARG A 9 -44.42 -5.15 -60.45
CA ARG A 9 -43.67 -4.54 -59.33
C ARG A 9 -42.14 -4.76 -59.21
N ARG A 10 -41.37 -3.67 -59.36
CA ARG A 10 -40.05 -3.48 -58.72
C ARG A 10 -40.18 -2.38 -57.66
N THR A 11 -39.85 -2.72 -56.42
CA THR A 11 -39.66 -1.78 -55.30
C THR A 11 -38.30 -1.09 -55.43
N ALA A 12 -38.28 0.20 -55.12
CA ALA A 12 -37.11 1.08 -55.21
C ALA A 12 -36.21 0.94 -53.97
N ALA A 13 -34.89 1.02 -54.17
CA ALA A 13 -33.92 1.37 -53.14
C ALA A 13 -33.36 2.75 -53.48
N LEU A 14 -33.61 3.73 -52.61
CA LEU A 14 -33.06 5.08 -52.67
C LEU A 14 -31.79 5.12 -51.83
N ALA A 15 -30.66 5.40 -52.48
CA ALA A 15 -29.45 5.87 -51.81
C ALA A 15 -29.55 7.39 -51.62
N ALA A 16 -29.32 7.87 -50.40
CA ALA A 16 -29.11 9.28 -50.12
C ALA A 16 -27.78 9.44 -49.37
N ILE A 17 -26.80 10.05 -50.04
CA ILE A 17 -25.55 10.50 -49.44
C ILE A 17 -25.81 11.93 -48.95
N ALA A 18 -25.77 12.15 -47.64
CA ALA A 18 -25.74 13.50 -47.07
C ALA A 18 -24.27 13.90 -46.86
N ALA A 19 -23.81 14.91 -47.59
CA ALA A 19 -22.52 15.55 -47.37
C ALA A 19 -22.67 16.60 -46.25
N THR A 20 -22.01 16.39 -45.11
CA THR A 20 -21.97 17.35 -44.01
C THR A 20 -20.74 18.24 -44.19
N THR A 21 -20.95 19.54 -44.39
CA THR A 21 -19.90 20.57 -44.33
C THR A 21 -19.50 20.81 -42.88
N VAL A 22 -18.27 20.43 -42.50
CA VAL A 22 -17.69 20.80 -41.20
C VAL A 22 -17.11 22.20 -41.32
N ALA A 23 -17.70 23.17 -40.62
CA ALA A 23 -17.07 24.46 -40.37
C ALA A 23 -15.93 24.23 -39.36
N ALA A 24 -14.68 24.41 -39.80
CA ALA A 24 -13.51 24.30 -38.94
C ALA A 24 -13.45 25.51 -37.99
N THR A 25 -13.88 25.33 -36.74
CA THR A 25 -13.50 26.22 -35.64
C THR A 25 -12.06 25.89 -35.27
N THR A 26 -11.14 26.83 -35.47
CA THR A 26 -9.77 26.72 -34.95
C THR A 26 -9.83 26.88 -33.42
N LEU A 27 -10.00 25.77 -32.70
CA LEU A 27 -9.67 25.71 -31.29
C LEU A 27 -8.18 26.00 -31.18
N SER A 28 -7.82 27.16 -30.62
CA SER A 28 -6.45 27.44 -30.22
C SER A 28 -6.07 26.34 -29.22
N GLY A 29 -5.27 25.38 -29.67
CA GLY A 29 -4.76 24.31 -28.83
C GLY A 29 -3.90 24.93 -27.74
N GLY A 30 -4.50 25.19 -26.58
CA GLY A 30 -3.73 25.37 -25.36
C GLY A 30 -2.85 24.13 -25.24
N THR A 31 -1.54 24.33 -25.06
CA THR A 31 -0.66 23.24 -24.71
C THR A 31 -1.25 22.56 -23.48
N ALA A 32 -1.70 21.32 -23.62
CA ALA A 32 -2.08 20.51 -22.47
C ALA A 32 -0.84 20.43 -21.58
N GLN A 33 -0.79 21.27 -20.55
CA GLN A 33 0.26 21.19 -19.56
C GLN A 33 -0.01 19.90 -18.81
N ALA A 34 0.90 18.94 -18.94
CA ALA A 34 0.87 17.73 -18.13
C ALA A 34 0.72 18.18 -16.68
N ALA A 35 -0.29 17.65 -15.98
CA ALA A 35 -0.35 17.82 -14.54
C ALA A 35 1.01 17.38 -13.98
N PRO A 36 1.59 18.12 -13.02
CA PRO A 36 2.78 17.66 -12.32
C PRO A 36 2.57 16.21 -11.89
N LEU A 37 3.58 15.36 -12.11
CA LEU A 37 3.53 14.00 -11.60
C LEU A 37 3.35 14.08 -10.07
N PRO A 38 2.52 13.22 -9.46
CA PRO A 38 2.41 13.15 -8.02
C PRO A 38 3.79 13.00 -7.39
N VAL A 39 4.09 13.82 -6.39
CA VAL A 39 5.31 13.68 -5.60
C VAL A 39 5.07 12.53 -4.63
N PRO A 40 5.86 11.44 -4.68
CA PRO A 40 5.66 10.32 -3.76
C PRO A 40 5.72 10.82 -2.31
N GLN A 41 4.82 10.32 -1.47
CA GLN A 41 4.76 10.64 -0.04
C GLN A 41 4.50 12.12 0.29
N ASP A 42 3.93 12.90 -0.62
CA ASP A 42 3.48 14.28 -0.33
C ASP A 42 2.09 14.26 0.34
N ILE A 43 2.06 14.34 1.67
CA ILE A 43 0.85 14.20 2.48
C ILE A 43 0.02 15.49 2.45
N ASN A 44 0.68 16.64 2.28
CA ASN A 44 0.03 17.95 2.30
C ASN A 44 -0.12 18.62 0.92
N GLY A 45 0.34 17.96 -0.14
CA GLY A 45 0.23 18.43 -1.52
C GLY A 45 1.04 19.70 -1.81
N ASP A 46 2.12 19.95 -1.05
CA ASP A 46 2.95 21.15 -1.22
C ASP A 46 4.09 20.99 -2.25
N GLY A 47 4.16 19.83 -2.90
CA GLY A 47 5.12 19.51 -3.96
C GLY A 47 6.44 18.97 -3.43
N TYR A 48 6.53 18.63 -2.14
CA TYR A 48 7.71 18.04 -1.52
C TYR A 48 7.33 16.76 -0.77
N SER A 49 8.12 15.71 -0.92
CA SER A 49 7.91 14.47 -0.17
C SER A 49 8.03 14.71 1.33
N ASP A 50 7.09 14.15 2.09
CA ASP A 50 7.09 14.14 3.54
C ASP A 50 7.68 12.83 4.08
N VAL A 51 8.02 12.81 5.37
CA VAL A 51 8.54 11.61 6.05
C VAL A 51 7.67 11.26 7.24
N VAL A 52 7.22 10.01 7.31
CA VAL A 52 6.53 9.44 8.47
C VAL A 52 7.53 8.70 9.34
N VAL A 53 7.63 9.09 10.61
CA VAL A 53 8.53 8.49 11.59
C VAL A 53 7.68 7.80 12.67
N PRO A 54 7.71 6.46 12.75
CA PRO A 54 6.99 5.73 13.78
C PRO A 54 7.60 5.91 15.17
N ALA A 55 6.76 5.99 16.21
CA ALA A 55 7.17 6.11 17.61
C ALA A 55 6.26 5.25 18.52
N PRO A 56 6.27 3.91 18.37
CA PRO A 56 5.29 3.01 19.01
C PRO A 56 5.38 2.97 20.53
N ARG A 57 6.52 3.38 21.11
CA ARG A 57 6.72 3.45 22.56
C ARG A 57 6.45 4.83 23.15
N ALA A 58 5.90 5.76 22.38
CA ALA A 58 5.54 7.08 22.91
C ALA A 58 4.49 6.95 24.02
N THR A 59 4.71 7.67 25.12
CA THR A 59 3.71 7.84 26.18
C THR A 59 2.72 8.94 25.77
N VAL A 60 1.42 8.65 25.80
CA VAL A 60 0.36 9.60 25.42
C VAL A 60 -0.57 9.82 26.61
N ASN A 61 -0.68 11.06 27.09
CA ASN A 61 -1.54 11.41 28.24
C ASN A 61 -1.32 10.52 29.48
N GLY A 62 -0.08 10.08 29.71
CA GLY A 62 0.28 9.19 30.82
C GLY A 62 0.12 7.69 30.55
N LEU A 63 -0.36 7.31 29.36
CA LEU A 63 -0.49 5.92 28.91
C LEU A 63 0.82 5.48 28.26
N ASP A 64 1.56 4.59 28.93
CA ASP A 64 2.82 4.09 28.43
C ASP A 64 2.62 3.21 27.18
N TRP A 65 3.50 3.36 26.20
CA TRP A 65 3.46 2.64 24.92
C TRP A 65 2.12 2.71 24.17
N ALA A 66 1.35 3.78 24.38
CA ALA A 66 0.18 4.06 23.54
C ALA A 66 0.59 4.32 22.09
N GLY A 67 1.75 4.94 21.89
CA GLY A 67 2.37 5.10 20.58
C GLY A 67 1.94 6.37 19.84
N ALA A 68 2.74 6.72 18.84
CA ALA A 68 2.56 7.90 18.00
C ALA A 68 3.20 7.66 16.62
N VAL A 69 2.83 8.50 15.66
CA VAL A 69 3.62 8.77 14.45
C VAL A 69 3.95 10.25 14.37
N VAL A 70 5.14 10.57 13.86
CA VAL A 70 5.58 11.95 13.61
C VAL A 70 5.69 12.14 12.11
N VAL A 71 4.94 13.09 11.56
CA VAL A 71 5.09 13.51 10.16
C VAL A 71 6.04 14.68 10.13
N LEU A 72 7.13 14.57 9.38
CA LEU A 72 8.05 15.67 9.09
C LEU A 72 7.74 16.17 7.68
N TYR A 73 7.27 17.41 7.59
CA TYR A 73 6.88 17.97 6.30
C TYR A 73 8.10 18.43 5.50
N GLY A 74 8.13 18.02 4.23
CA GLY A 74 9.14 18.36 3.26
C GLY A 74 9.19 19.86 2.93
N SER A 75 10.26 20.25 2.26
CA SER A 75 10.42 21.58 1.69
C SER A 75 11.50 21.58 0.61
N ALA A 76 11.65 22.70 -0.09
CA ALA A 76 12.77 22.94 -1.01
C ALA A 76 14.16 22.76 -0.38
N LYS A 77 14.26 22.84 0.96
CA LYS A 77 15.51 22.63 1.71
C LYS A 77 15.66 21.20 2.25
N GLY A 78 14.76 20.31 1.87
CA GLY A 78 14.61 18.97 2.43
C GLY A 78 13.77 18.95 3.70
N VAL A 79 13.85 17.82 4.40
CA VAL A 79 13.09 17.52 5.62
C VAL A 79 13.77 18.13 6.85
N SER A 80 12.99 18.68 7.77
CA SER A 80 13.49 19.15 9.07
C SER A 80 12.50 18.86 10.20
N ALA A 81 13.00 18.82 11.43
CA ALA A 81 12.15 18.64 12.61
C ALA A 81 11.29 19.88 12.96
N ALA A 82 11.46 21.01 12.26
CA ALA A 82 10.78 22.27 12.61
C ALA A 82 9.31 22.30 12.16
N LYS A 83 9.01 21.77 10.96
CA LYS A 83 7.65 21.67 10.40
C LYS A 83 7.20 20.21 10.54
N ARG A 84 6.47 19.91 11.62
CA ARG A 84 6.04 18.54 11.93
C ARG A 84 4.66 18.47 12.55
N ALA A 85 4.01 17.33 12.42
CA ALA A 85 2.83 16.94 13.18
C ALA A 85 3.13 15.68 14.01
N VAL A 86 2.56 15.60 15.20
CA VAL A 86 2.59 14.39 16.04
C VAL A 86 1.18 13.87 16.14
N ILE A 87 0.95 12.64 15.69
CA ILE A 87 -0.37 12.02 15.65
C ILE A 87 -0.39 10.80 16.57
N THR A 88 -1.47 10.66 17.32
CA THR A 88 -1.74 9.56 18.26
C THR A 88 -3.20 9.13 18.09
N GLN A 89 -3.61 8.01 18.69
CA GLN A 89 -5.03 7.65 18.77
C GLN A 89 -5.88 8.64 19.58
N ALA A 90 -5.25 9.54 20.36
CA ALA A 90 -5.95 10.63 21.04
C ALA A 90 -6.09 11.91 20.18
N SER A 91 -5.50 11.94 18.98
CA SER A 91 -5.59 13.09 18.09
C SER A 91 -6.98 13.22 17.47
N PRO A 92 -7.52 14.43 17.26
CA PRO A 92 -8.80 14.62 16.61
C PRO A 92 -8.85 13.95 15.23
N GLY A 93 -9.97 13.27 14.93
CA GLY A 93 -10.18 12.61 13.64
C GLY A 93 -9.52 11.24 13.51
N VAL A 94 -8.72 10.80 14.48
CA VAL A 94 -8.20 9.42 14.54
C VAL A 94 -9.25 8.55 15.24
N PRO A 95 -9.66 7.41 14.65
CA PRO A 95 -10.64 6.53 15.27
C PRO A 95 -10.08 5.80 16.51
N GLY A 96 -10.99 5.38 17.39
CA GLY A 96 -10.64 4.67 18.62
C GLY A 96 -10.24 5.62 19.75
N ALA A 97 -9.52 5.08 20.74
CA ALA A 97 -8.94 5.83 21.84
C ALA A 97 -7.55 5.28 22.12
N ALA A 98 -6.63 6.13 22.60
CA ALA A 98 -5.34 5.65 23.06
C ALA A 98 -5.51 4.79 24.32
N GLU A 99 -4.95 3.59 24.33
CA GLU A 99 -4.78 2.74 25.50
C GLU A 99 -3.28 2.47 25.74
N ALA A 100 -2.93 2.10 26.97
CA ALA A 100 -1.54 1.76 27.28
C ALA A 100 -1.16 0.44 26.60
N GLY A 101 -0.08 0.44 25.84
CA GLY A 101 0.46 -0.73 25.18
C GLY A 101 -0.01 -0.98 23.75
N ASP A 102 -0.96 -0.20 23.19
CA ASP A 102 -1.48 -0.41 21.82
C ASP A 102 -0.39 -0.35 20.74
N ALA A 103 0.67 0.41 21.03
CA ALA A 103 1.80 0.64 20.16
C ALA A 103 1.39 1.22 18.80
N PHE A 104 0.50 2.23 18.79
CA PHE A 104 0.16 2.96 17.57
C PHE A 104 1.42 3.51 16.90
N GLY A 105 1.54 3.26 15.59
CA GLY A 105 2.79 3.53 14.89
C GLY A 105 3.84 2.43 15.11
N ALA A 106 3.44 1.19 15.33
CA ALA A 106 4.38 0.06 15.28
C ALA A 106 4.90 -0.19 13.87
N SER A 107 4.05 0.10 12.88
CA SER A 107 4.35 0.05 11.46
C SER A 107 3.64 1.18 10.73
N SER A 108 4.17 1.58 9.57
CA SER A 108 3.53 2.58 8.73
C SER A 108 3.84 2.38 7.25
N ALA A 109 2.88 2.67 6.37
CA ALA A 109 3.07 2.72 4.93
C ALA A 109 2.36 3.94 4.33
N VAL A 110 2.90 4.47 3.22
CA VAL A 110 2.43 5.71 2.61
C VAL A 110 2.05 5.48 1.15
N ALA A 111 0.82 5.84 0.77
CA ALA A 111 0.32 5.75 -0.61
C ALA A 111 -0.95 6.61 -0.76
N ASP A 112 -1.25 7.11 -1.96
CA ASP A 112 -2.55 7.75 -2.25
C ASP A 112 -3.61 6.66 -2.49
N LEU A 113 -4.34 6.28 -1.45
CA LEU A 113 -5.24 5.12 -1.45
C LEU A 113 -6.61 5.43 -2.05
N ASP A 114 -7.08 6.67 -1.90
CA ASP A 114 -8.37 7.12 -2.45
C ASP A 114 -8.27 7.95 -3.74
N LYS A 115 -7.04 8.11 -4.25
CA LYS A 115 -6.72 8.74 -5.54
C LYS A 115 -7.10 10.23 -5.58
N ASP A 116 -6.99 10.93 -4.45
CA ASP A 116 -7.32 12.35 -4.34
C ASP A 116 -6.13 13.29 -4.62
N GLY A 117 -4.94 12.72 -4.82
CA GLY A 117 -3.70 13.44 -5.08
C GLY A 117 -2.88 13.81 -3.84
N TYR A 118 -3.31 13.40 -2.64
CA TYR A 118 -2.52 13.50 -1.41
C TYR A 118 -2.10 12.10 -0.96
N ALA A 119 -0.89 11.99 -0.40
CA ALA A 119 -0.45 10.73 0.16
C ALA A 119 -1.17 10.45 1.50
N ASP A 120 -1.73 9.25 1.64
CA ASP A 120 -2.32 8.74 2.88
C ASP A 120 -1.30 7.91 3.66
N VAL A 121 -1.56 7.72 4.96
CA VAL A 121 -0.70 6.93 5.85
C VAL A 121 -1.48 5.81 6.50
N VAL A 122 -1.12 4.57 6.22
CA VAL A 122 -1.58 3.38 6.95
C VAL A 122 -0.68 3.18 8.16
N ILE A 123 -1.27 2.93 9.32
CA ILE A 123 -0.60 2.82 10.62
C ILE A 123 -1.07 1.55 11.32
N GLY A 124 -0.13 0.74 11.80
CA GLY A 124 -0.42 -0.43 12.62
C GLY A 124 -0.41 -0.13 14.13
N SER A 125 -1.35 -0.76 14.84
CA SER A 125 -1.42 -0.85 16.31
C SER A 125 -1.58 -2.33 16.70
N PRO A 126 -0.50 -3.14 16.69
CA PRO A 126 -0.59 -4.59 16.82
C PRO A 126 -1.10 -5.08 18.18
N TYR A 127 -1.19 -4.22 19.19
CA TYR A 127 -1.65 -4.62 20.52
C TYR A 127 -3.00 -4.01 20.91
N GLU A 128 -3.64 -3.29 19.99
CA GLU A 128 -4.98 -2.74 20.15
C GLU A 128 -5.97 -3.81 20.63
N LYS A 129 -6.79 -3.45 21.62
CA LYS A 129 -7.92 -4.26 22.06
C LYS A 129 -9.17 -3.88 21.27
N VAL A 130 -9.62 -4.77 20.40
CA VAL A 130 -10.87 -4.57 19.65
C VAL A 130 -12.01 -5.34 20.31
N GLY A 131 -12.96 -4.61 20.91
CA GLY A 131 -14.06 -5.20 21.67
C GLY A 131 -13.55 -5.99 22.88
N SER A 132 -13.80 -7.29 22.93
CA SER A 132 -13.30 -8.19 23.99
C SER A 132 -12.00 -8.91 23.61
N ALA A 133 -11.55 -8.81 22.36
CA ALA A 133 -10.33 -9.47 21.88
C ALA A 133 -9.11 -8.63 22.27
N LYS A 134 -8.30 -9.17 23.19
CA LYS A 134 -7.03 -8.55 23.59
C LYS A 134 -6.00 -8.73 22.49
N ALA A 135 -5.20 -7.69 22.23
CA ALA A 135 -4.15 -7.71 21.21
C ALA A 135 -4.63 -8.29 19.86
N ALA A 136 -5.88 -8.01 19.51
CA ALA A 136 -6.39 -8.30 18.17
C ALA A 136 -5.58 -7.50 17.13
N GLY A 137 -5.12 -6.33 17.53
CA GLY A 137 -4.42 -5.40 16.69
C GLY A 137 -5.38 -4.66 15.76
N ALA A 138 -4.85 -3.64 15.09
CA ALA A 138 -5.59 -2.83 14.15
C ALA A 138 -4.66 -2.22 13.09
N ALA A 139 -5.26 -1.89 11.95
CA ALA A 139 -4.68 -0.97 10.97
C ALA A 139 -5.61 0.24 10.81
N THR A 140 -5.05 1.44 10.88
CA THR A 140 -5.76 2.71 10.70
C THR A 140 -5.18 3.43 9.49
N VAL A 141 -6.03 3.94 8.61
CA VAL A 141 -5.60 4.89 7.58
C VAL A 141 -5.87 6.30 8.06
N LEU A 142 -4.87 7.18 7.93
CA LEU A 142 -5.00 8.62 8.05
C LEU A 142 -4.93 9.23 6.67
N TRP A 143 -5.93 10.04 6.33
CA TRP A 143 -6.07 10.57 4.99
C TRP A 143 -5.27 11.85 4.79
N GLY A 144 -4.52 11.89 3.69
CA GLY A 144 -3.82 13.08 3.22
C GLY A 144 -4.78 14.22 2.92
N SER A 145 -4.28 15.44 3.05
CA SER A 145 -4.99 16.66 2.65
C SER A 145 -4.06 17.85 2.72
N LYS A 146 -4.44 18.98 2.12
CA LYS A 146 -3.73 20.27 2.29
C LYS A 146 -3.44 20.69 3.74
N ASN A 147 -4.21 20.17 4.70
CA ASN A 147 -4.06 20.46 6.12
C ASN A 147 -3.27 19.36 6.87
N GLY A 148 -2.69 18.39 6.15
CA GLY A 148 -2.09 17.19 6.70
C GLY A 148 -3.12 16.12 7.09
N LEU A 149 -2.73 15.28 8.05
CA LEU A 149 -3.50 14.12 8.52
C LEU A 149 -4.50 14.53 9.62
N VAL A 150 -5.69 14.99 9.21
CA VAL A 150 -6.73 15.51 10.13
C VAL A 150 -7.98 14.62 10.20
N SER A 151 -8.03 13.54 9.43
CA SER A 151 -9.09 12.55 9.46
C SER A 151 -8.51 11.16 9.20
N GLY A 152 -9.17 10.14 9.73
CA GLY A 152 -8.79 8.75 9.53
C GLY A 152 -9.96 7.80 9.71
N ALA A 153 -9.71 6.54 9.38
CA ALA A 153 -10.66 5.45 9.55
C ALA A 153 -9.95 4.14 9.86
N ALA A 154 -10.64 3.25 10.58
CA ALA A 154 -10.14 1.90 10.79
C ALA A 154 -10.28 1.10 9.49
N LEU A 155 -9.24 0.35 9.12
CA LEU A 155 -9.28 -0.58 8.01
C LEU A 155 -9.83 -1.94 8.47
N PRO A 156 -10.55 -2.67 7.61
CA PRO A 156 -11.04 -4.00 7.94
C PRO A 156 -9.86 -4.96 8.16
N THR A 157 -9.83 -5.58 9.34
CA THR A 157 -8.84 -6.57 9.76
C THR A 157 -9.56 -7.73 10.46
N VAL A 158 -8.87 -8.85 10.64
CA VAL A 158 -9.40 -9.98 11.42
C VAL A 158 -9.35 -9.63 12.90
N VAL A 159 -10.47 -9.83 13.60
CA VAL A 159 -10.58 -9.57 15.03
C VAL A 159 -10.59 -10.88 15.79
N GLU A 160 -9.44 -11.25 16.35
CA GLU A 160 -9.26 -12.44 17.18
C GLU A 160 -8.28 -12.17 18.32
N PRO A 161 -8.40 -12.81 19.49
CA PRO A 161 -7.43 -12.66 20.56
C PRO A 161 -6.01 -13.00 20.09
N ASP A 162 -5.04 -12.16 20.43
CA ASP A 162 -3.63 -12.29 20.04
C ASP A 162 -3.38 -12.30 18.50
N GLY A 163 -4.35 -11.82 17.71
CA GLY A 163 -4.26 -11.72 16.26
C GLY A 163 -3.21 -10.73 15.76
N GLN A 164 -2.90 -9.71 16.56
CA GLN A 164 -1.88 -8.69 16.31
C GLN A 164 -1.87 -8.12 14.88
N ALA A 165 -3.03 -7.74 14.34
CA ALA A 165 -3.11 -7.06 13.06
C ALA A 165 -2.32 -5.73 13.08
N GLY A 166 -1.56 -5.46 12.03
CA GLY A 166 -0.77 -4.24 11.90
C GLY A 166 0.65 -4.34 12.49
N ARG A 167 1.17 -5.55 12.70
CA ARG A 167 2.59 -5.75 13.07
C ARG A 167 3.55 -5.19 12.04
N ASP A 168 3.20 -5.35 10.76
CA ASP A 168 3.77 -4.62 9.64
C ASP A 168 2.67 -4.28 8.65
N VAL A 169 2.86 -3.23 7.86
CA VAL A 169 1.91 -2.81 6.83
C VAL A 169 2.66 -2.39 5.57
N ALA A 170 2.08 -2.69 4.41
CA ALA A 170 2.55 -2.18 3.13
C ALA A 170 1.37 -1.56 2.37
N ALA A 171 1.64 -0.51 1.62
CA ALA A 171 0.64 0.18 0.82
C ALA A 171 1.18 0.42 -0.59
N TRP A 172 0.29 0.35 -1.57
CA TRP A 172 0.58 0.59 -2.97
C TRP A 172 -0.49 1.46 -3.58
N SER A 173 -0.10 2.36 -4.48
CA SER A 173 -1.01 3.11 -5.33
C SER A 173 -0.47 3.11 -6.75
N GLY A 174 -1.05 2.27 -7.60
CA GLY A 174 -0.64 2.12 -9.00
C GLY A 174 -1.79 2.40 -9.98
N PRO A 175 -1.56 2.21 -11.28
CA PRO A 175 -2.57 2.35 -12.33
C PRO A 175 -3.78 1.44 -12.11
N ASP A 176 -3.56 0.21 -11.62
CA ASP A 176 -4.61 -0.80 -11.37
C ASP A 176 -5.33 -0.62 -10.03
N GLY A 177 -5.06 0.50 -9.35
CA GLY A 177 -5.68 0.86 -8.09
C GLY A 177 -4.73 0.76 -6.90
N ALA A 178 -5.32 1.00 -5.73
CA ALA A 178 -4.60 0.99 -4.47
C ALA A 178 -4.76 -0.36 -3.75
N GLN A 179 -3.74 -0.75 -2.99
CA GLN A 179 -3.76 -1.95 -2.16
C GLN A 179 -3.09 -1.68 -0.81
N VAL A 180 -3.54 -2.40 0.21
CA VAL A 180 -2.93 -2.43 1.54
C VAL A 180 -2.74 -3.89 1.97
N LEU A 181 -1.56 -4.21 2.47
CA LEU A 181 -1.29 -5.45 3.20
C LEU A 181 -1.14 -5.13 4.67
N VAL A 182 -1.80 -5.95 5.49
CA VAL A 182 -1.70 -5.91 6.94
C VAL A 182 -1.16 -7.26 7.40
N VAL A 183 0.04 -7.26 7.95
CA VAL A 183 0.64 -8.45 8.57
C VAL A 183 0.01 -8.63 9.94
N ASN A 184 -0.58 -9.80 10.15
CA ASN A 184 -1.12 -10.26 11.42
C ASN A 184 -0.16 -11.30 12.02
N ASN A 185 -0.49 -11.86 13.19
CA ASN A 185 0.37 -12.82 13.87
C ASN A 185 0.60 -14.11 13.05
N ASN A 186 -0.48 -14.67 12.48
CA ASN A 186 -0.45 -15.94 11.74
C ASN A 186 -1.02 -15.84 10.32
N THR A 187 -1.50 -14.67 9.92
CA THR A 187 -2.17 -14.46 8.64
C THR A 187 -1.73 -13.12 8.06
N THR A 188 -2.05 -12.87 6.79
CA THR A 188 -1.92 -11.54 6.18
C THR A 188 -3.26 -11.13 5.60
N THR A 189 -3.75 -9.93 5.91
CA THR A 189 -4.95 -9.37 5.28
C THR A 189 -4.54 -8.52 4.09
N ARG A 190 -5.06 -8.82 2.90
CA ARG A 190 -4.93 -7.98 1.70
C ARG A 190 -6.23 -7.24 1.46
N LEU A 191 -6.14 -5.92 1.37
CA LEU A 191 -7.22 -5.01 1.03
C LEU A 191 -6.96 -4.42 -0.35
N THR A 192 -7.97 -4.45 -1.22
CA THR A 192 -7.89 -3.85 -2.55
C THR A 192 -8.95 -2.77 -2.70
N GLY A 193 -8.51 -1.62 -3.22
CA GLY A 193 -9.37 -0.47 -3.46
C GLY A 193 -10.37 -0.69 -4.61
N PRO A 194 -11.21 0.31 -4.91
CA PRO A 194 -11.19 1.66 -4.33
C PRO A 194 -11.41 1.68 -2.81
N PHE A 195 -10.66 2.53 -2.12
CA PHE A 195 -10.86 2.79 -0.70
C PHE A 195 -11.79 3.99 -0.51
N THR A 196 -12.55 3.98 0.58
CA THR A 196 -13.42 5.10 0.98
C THR A 196 -12.85 5.77 2.21
N ARG A 197 -13.10 7.07 2.38
CA ARG A 197 -12.71 7.86 3.58
C ARG A 197 -13.26 7.28 4.90
N ALA A 198 -14.28 6.42 4.83
CA ALA A 198 -14.84 5.71 5.98
C ALA A 198 -14.11 4.38 6.31
N GLY A 199 -13.02 4.04 5.61
CA GLY A 199 -12.21 2.84 5.84
C GLY A 199 -12.64 1.61 5.04
N GLY A 200 -13.70 1.71 4.23
CA GLY A 200 -14.14 0.62 3.37
C GLY A 200 -13.18 0.38 2.20
N ALA A 201 -12.90 -0.89 1.91
CA ALA A 201 -12.19 -1.35 0.71
C ALA A 201 -13.16 -2.12 -0.19
N ALA A 202 -12.89 -2.20 -1.49
CA ALA A 202 -13.75 -2.92 -2.43
C ALA A 202 -13.67 -4.44 -2.26
N SER A 203 -12.51 -4.97 -1.87
CA SER A 203 -12.36 -6.36 -1.47
C SER A 203 -11.34 -6.53 -0.35
N SER A 204 -11.52 -7.62 0.40
CA SER A 204 -10.63 -8.05 1.47
C SER A 204 -10.42 -9.55 1.31
N TYR A 205 -9.18 -10.00 1.39
CA TYR A 205 -8.81 -11.40 1.37
C TYR A 205 -7.86 -11.70 2.52
N LEU A 206 -8.14 -12.77 3.26
CA LEU A 206 -7.29 -13.25 4.33
C LEU A 206 -6.40 -14.38 3.80
N HIS A 207 -5.09 -14.15 3.83
CA HIS A 207 -4.11 -15.18 3.52
C HIS A 207 -3.77 -15.93 4.82
N ASP A 208 -4.40 -17.09 5.03
CA ASP A 208 -4.10 -17.99 6.15
C ASP A 208 -3.00 -19.01 5.82
N GLU A 209 -2.64 -19.13 4.54
CA GLU A 209 -1.54 -19.95 4.04
C GLU A 209 -0.17 -19.34 4.31
N THR A 210 -0.10 -18.02 4.55
CA THR A 210 1.12 -17.31 4.92
C THR A 210 1.25 -17.22 6.45
N GLY A 211 1.51 -18.38 7.07
CA GLY A 211 1.76 -18.45 8.50
C GLY A 211 3.06 -17.75 8.91
N TRP A 212 2.98 -16.91 9.95
CA TRP A 212 4.14 -16.27 10.61
C TRP A 212 4.95 -15.32 9.71
N MET A 213 4.26 -14.44 8.98
CA MET A 213 4.90 -13.32 8.30
C MET A 213 5.39 -12.28 9.31
N ARG A 214 6.55 -11.70 9.03
CA ARG A 214 7.18 -10.64 9.84
C ARG A 214 7.19 -9.31 9.13
N SER A 215 7.38 -9.30 7.81
CA SER A 215 7.42 -8.07 7.04
C SER A 215 6.70 -8.22 5.70
N ALA A 216 6.16 -7.11 5.21
CA ALA A 216 5.51 -7.01 3.92
C ALA A 216 6.03 -5.79 3.15
N ALA A 217 6.05 -5.89 1.83
CA ALA A 217 6.28 -4.75 0.95
C ALA A 217 5.43 -4.89 -0.30
N TYR A 218 5.24 -3.75 -0.96
CA TYR A 218 4.75 -3.68 -2.34
C TYR A 218 5.77 -2.93 -3.20
N GLY A 219 5.86 -3.29 -4.47
CA GLY A 219 6.53 -2.52 -5.50
C GLY A 219 6.23 -3.08 -6.88
N ASP A 220 6.94 -2.64 -7.90
CA ASP A 220 6.81 -3.14 -9.28
C ASP A 220 8.11 -3.85 -9.68
N VAL A 221 8.34 -5.05 -9.13
CA VAL A 221 9.60 -5.78 -9.34
C VAL A 221 9.68 -6.42 -10.73
N ASN A 222 8.54 -6.63 -11.39
CA ASN A 222 8.47 -7.28 -12.69
C ASN A 222 8.33 -6.31 -13.88
N GLY A 223 8.07 -5.02 -13.63
CA GLY A 223 7.98 -3.95 -14.62
C GLY A 223 6.61 -3.77 -15.27
N ASP A 224 5.58 -4.49 -14.84
CA ASP A 224 4.21 -4.40 -15.37
C ASP A 224 3.40 -3.23 -14.80
N LYS A 225 3.98 -2.47 -13.85
CA LYS A 225 3.35 -1.33 -13.15
C LYS A 225 2.20 -1.74 -12.22
N ALA A 226 1.95 -3.03 -12.05
CA ALA A 226 1.03 -3.56 -11.06
C ALA A 226 1.75 -3.74 -9.71
N ALA A 227 0.96 -4.00 -8.66
CA ALA A 227 1.51 -4.22 -7.34
C ALA A 227 2.06 -5.65 -7.24
N ASP A 228 3.37 -5.78 -7.14
CA ASP A 228 4.03 -7.00 -6.73
C ASP A 228 4.13 -7.06 -5.22
N ARG A 229 3.48 -8.07 -4.64
CA ARG A 229 3.51 -8.32 -3.20
C ARG A 229 4.80 -9.04 -2.83
N VAL A 230 5.47 -8.54 -1.80
CA VAL A 230 6.55 -9.22 -1.11
C VAL A 230 6.15 -9.54 0.33
N LEU A 231 6.40 -10.78 0.77
CA LEU A 231 6.22 -11.20 2.16
C LEU A 231 7.49 -11.89 2.66
N VAL A 232 7.84 -11.63 3.92
CA VAL A 232 9.01 -12.21 4.58
C VAL A 232 8.58 -12.85 5.89
N THR A 233 9.00 -14.10 6.16
CA THR A 233 8.64 -14.79 7.40
C THR A 233 9.41 -14.26 8.61
N GLY A 234 8.98 -14.67 9.81
CA GLY A 234 9.86 -14.70 10.97
C GLY A 234 11.09 -15.58 10.75
N ARG A 235 12.02 -15.54 11.70
CA ARG A 235 13.27 -16.33 11.65
C ARG A 235 12.96 -17.82 11.51
N MET A 236 13.65 -18.48 10.59
CA MET A 236 13.50 -19.91 10.35
C MET A 236 14.65 -20.71 10.97
N GLY A 237 14.37 -21.95 11.37
CA GLY A 237 15.39 -22.82 11.96
C GLY A 237 16.55 -23.03 11.00
N GLY A 238 17.77 -22.73 11.47
CA GLY A 238 18.99 -22.84 10.67
C GLY A 238 19.31 -21.62 9.80
N LEU A 239 18.46 -20.59 9.79
CA LEU A 239 18.68 -19.33 9.08
C LEU A 239 18.90 -18.16 10.03
N SER A 240 19.74 -17.20 9.64
CA SER A 240 19.83 -15.93 10.34
C SER A 240 18.55 -15.10 10.15
N GLY A 241 17.91 -15.20 8.98
CA GLY A 241 16.64 -14.55 8.65
C GLY A 241 15.44 -15.48 8.44
N GLY A 242 14.44 -14.95 7.74
CA GLY A 242 13.23 -15.64 7.26
C GLY A 242 13.21 -15.77 5.74
N TYR A 243 12.26 -16.55 5.22
CA TYR A 243 12.08 -16.73 3.77
C TYR A 243 11.33 -15.55 3.16
N ALA A 244 11.76 -15.13 1.97
CA ALA A 244 11.07 -14.13 1.16
C ALA A 244 10.23 -14.76 0.03
N PHE A 245 9.08 -14.16 -0.25
CA PHE A 245 8.12 -14.57 -1.28
C PHE A 245 7.70 -13.37 -2.11
N VAL A 246 7.70 -13.50 -3.43
CA VAL A 246 7.16 -12.49 -4.36
C VAL A 246 5.95 -13.09 -5.07
N ASN A 247 4.80 -12.41 -5.02
CA ASN A 247 3.54 -12.81 -5.66
C ASN A 247 3.13 -14.27 -5.45
N SER A 248 3.54 -14.88 -4.33
CA SER A 248 3.15 -16.24 -3.99
C SER A 248 1.62 -16.28 -3.86
N THR A 249 0.96 -17.05 -4.71
CA THR A 249 -0.51 -17.03 -4.89
C THR A 249 -1.15 -18.41 -4.71
N ASN A 250 -0.45 -19.45 -4.21
CA ASN A 250 -1.02 -20.80 -4.26
C ASN A 250 -0.86 -21.73 -3.03
N GLU A 251 -1.97 -22.43 -2.79
CA GLU A 251 -2.51 -23.08 -1.59
C GLU A 251 -2.00 -24.51 -1.34
N ALA A 252 -0.86 -24.92 -1.92
CA ALA A 252 -0.41 -26.32 -1.83
C ALA A 252 0.98 -26.52 -1.22
N HIS A 253 1.88 -25.53 -1.30
CA HIS A 253 3.23 -25.66 -0.72
C HIS A 253 3.92 -24.28 -0.69
N PRO A 254 3.66 -23.42 0.31
CA PRO A 254 4.23 -22.06 0.38
C PRO A 254 5.75 -22.07 0.15
N TRP A 255 6.45 -23.07 0.68
CA TRP A 255 7.91 -23.20 0.59
C TRP A 255 8.48 -23.41 -0.82
N ALA A 256 7.69 -23.82 -1.82
CA ALA A 256 8.18 -24.07 -3.18
C ALA A 256 8.38 -22.78 -4.00
N HIS A 257 7.74 -21.69 -3.60
CA HIS A 257 7.76 -20.40 -4.30
C HIS A 257 8.57 -19.33 -3.57
N ARG A 258 9.38 -19.72 -2.58
CA ARG A 258 10.32 -18.81 -1.94
C ARG A 258 11.43 -18.42 -2.92
N MET A 259 11.96 -17.22 -2.74
CA MET A 259 13.17 -16.81 -3.46
C MET A 259 14.33 -17.75 -3.11
N GLN A 260 15.14 -18.12 -4.11
CA GLN A 260 16.39 -18.84 -3.88
C GLN A 260 17.50 -17.82 -3.64
N GLY A 261 18.15 -17.91 -2.48
CA GLY A 261 19.28 -17.05 -2.14
C GLY A 261 18.93 -15.69 -1.51
N GLY A 262 17.69 -15.50 -1.06
CA GLY A 262 17.26 -14.31 -0.33
C GLY A 262 16.62 -14.68 1.01
N ASP A 263 17.24 -14.25 2.10
CA ASP A 263 16.71 -14.35 3.46
C ASP A 263 16.84 -13.01 4.20
N GLY A 264 15.90 -12.76 5.11
CA GLY A 264 15.86 -11.51 5.87
C GLY A 264 14.67 -11.48 6.83
N LEU A 265 14.55 -10.42 7.61
CA LEU A 265 13.48 -10.19 8.57
C LEU A 265 12.68 -8.93 8.29
N THR A 266 13.15 -8.08 7.38
CA THR A 266 12.48 -6.88 6.88
C THR A 266 12.57 -6.84 5.35
N SER A 267 11.56 -6.27 4.70
CA SER A 267 11.55 -6.06 3.25
C SER A 267 11.17 -4.63 2.89
N VAL A 268 11.77 -4.12 1.82
CA VAL A 268 11.33 -2.90 1.12
C VAL A 268 11.55 -3.09 -0.38
N VAL A 269 10.68 -2.52 -1.20
CA VAL A 269 10.88 -2.46 -2.65
C VAL A 269 11.01 -1.01 -3.08
N GLY A 270 11.99 -0.71 -3.92
CA GLY A 270 12.18 0.59 -4.53
C GLY A 270 13.17 0.49 -5.68
N ASP A 271 13.11 1.42 -6.62
CA ASP A 271 14.08 1.50 -7.73
C ASP A 271 15.38 2.13 -7.20
N VAL A 272 16.26 1.31 -6.62
CA VAL A 272 17.51 1.79 -5.99
C VAL A 272 18.64 1.91 -7.00
N ASN A 273 18.52 1.24 -8.14
CA ASN A 273 19.53 1.23 -9.20
C ASN A 273 19.20 2.22 -10.35
N GLY A 274 17.95 2.67 -10.46
CA GLY A 274 17.46 3.64 -11.46
C GLY A 274 17.06 3.05 -12.82
N ASP A 275 16.79 1.75 -12.91
CA ASP A 275 16.43 1.07 -14.17
C ASP A 275 14.92 1.05 -14.46
N GLY A 276 14.10 1.54 -13.53
CA GLY A 276 12.65 1.61 -13.64
C GLY A 276 11.90 0.37 -13.20
N TYR A 277 12.60 -0.63 -12.66
CA TYR A 277 12.05 -1.77 -11.92
C TYR A 277 12.18 -1.53 -10.42
N GLY A 278 11.29 -2.14 -9.64
CA GLY A 278 11.41 -2.20 -8.20
C GLY A 278 12.48 -3.21 -7.80
N ASP A 279 13.54 -2.75 -7.14
CA ASP A 279 14.53 -3.63 -6.53
C ASP A 279 14.04 -4.07 -5.15
N LEU A 280 14.10 -5.37 -4.85
CA LEU A 280 13.81 -5.89 -3.52
C LEU A 280 15.05 -5.83 -2.63
N VAL A 281 14.93 -5.13 -1.51
CA VAL A 281 15.94 -5.08 -0.45
C VAL A 281 15.44 -5.84 0.77
N LEU A 282 16.25 -6.81 1.22
CA LEU A 282 16.01 -7.61 2.43
C LEU A 282 17.02 -7.22 3.51
N GLY A 283 16.51 -6.98 4.71
CA GLY A 283 17.34 -6.68 5.88
C GLY A 283 17.39 -7.86 6.84
N ASP A 284 18.59 -8.29 7.21
CA ASP A 284 18.83 -9.26 8.28
C ASP A 284 19.68 -8.61 9.37
N PRO A 285 19.13 -8.36 10.58
CA PRO A 285 19.87 -7.76 11.68
C PRO A 285 20.94 -8.69 12.26
N ASP A 286 20.84 -10.00 12.03
CA ASP A 286 21.77 -10.99 12.57
C ASP A 286 22.73 -11.41 11.44
N GLU A 287 23.78 -10.62 11.18
CA GLU A 287 24.75 -10.89 10.11
C GLU A 287 25.19 -12.36 10.10
N PRO A 288 25.10 -13.07 8.96
CA PRO A 288 25.49 -14.48 8.90
C PRO A 288 26.98 -14.66 9.22
N GLY A 289 27.27 -15.60 10.11
CA GLY A 289 28.62 -15.84 10.64
C GLY A 289 28.91 -15.15 11.98
N THR A 290 28.05 -14.26 12.47
CA THR A 290 28.17 -13.70 13.84
C THR A 290 27.56 -14.61 14.92
N VAL A 291 26.71 -15.57 14.51
CA VAL A 291 26.11 -16.58 15.37
C VAL A 291 26.51 -17.98 14.86
N GLU A 292 27.20 -18.74 15.70
CA GLU A 292 27.64 -20.10 15.36
C GLU A 292 26.43 -21.01 15.06
N GLY A 293 26.45 -21.67 13.90
CA GLY A 293 25.40 -22.61 13.47
C GLY A 293 24.22 -21.99 12.71
N LEU A 294 24.21 -20.67 12.45
CA LEU A 294 23.23 -20.02 11.58
C LEU A 294 23.84 -19.67 10.22
N TRP A 295 23.10 -19.97 9.16
CA TRP A 295 23.45 -19.65 7.78
C TRP A 295 22.57 -18.51 7.28
N GLY A 296 23.09 -17.66 6.42
CA GLY A 296 22.30 -16.61 5.75
C GLY A 296 23.15 -15.84 4.77
N HIS A 297 22.52 -14.97 3.98
CA HIS A 297 23.21 -14.05 3.08
C HIS A 297 23.61 -12.78 3.82
N THR A 298 24.83 -12.28 3.59
CA THR A 298 25.35 -11.10 4.31
C THR A 298 24.35 -9.95 4.18
N GLY A 299 23.80 -9.53 5.33
CA GLY A 299 22.73 -8.52 5.40
C GLY A 299 23.13 -7.23 4.68
N GLY A 300 22.20 -6.68 3.90
CA GLY A 300 22.44 -5.48 3.08
C GLY A 300 22.85 -5.75 1.63
N ALA A 301 22.79 -7.00 1.14
CA ALA A 301 22.87 -7.27 -0.29
C ALA A 301 21.60 -6.78 -0.99
N VAL A 302 21.71 -5.70 -1.78
CA VAL A 302 20.72 -5.39 -2.82
C VAL A 302 20.90 -6.46 -3.90
N HIS A 303 19.88 -7.28 -4.09
CA HIS A 303 19.84 -8.19 -5.24
C HIS A 303 19.23 -7.42 -6.40
N VAL A 304 20.12 -6.84 -7.22
CA VAL A 304 19.81 -6.28 -8.55
C VAL A 304 19.83 -7.39 -9.59
#